data_AF-A0A1I8PGF4-F1
#
_entry.id   AF-A0A1I8PGF4-F1
#
_cell.length_a   1.000
_cell.length_b   1.000
_cell.length_c   1.000
_cell.angle_alpha   90.00
_cell.angle_beta   90.00
_cell.angle_gamma   90.00
#
_symmetry.space_group_name_H-M   'P 1'
#
loop_
_entity.id
_entity.type
_entity.pdbx_description
1 polymer ?
#
loop_
_entity_poly.entity_id
_entity_poly.type
_entity_poly.pdbx_seq_one_letter_code
_entity_poly.pdbx_strand_id
1 'polypeptide(L)'
;MCCATMERWEKVTHISIGFAWTVAALFGIAGYSTFRALSQGDLLENYCWNDDLMNFSRVLFSISILLTFPIECFVSREIVRAMVHRFVLKEPISELTQEKDPKQEKGSEVDEYSRNITLAIVFSAFVISPMTECLGSVLELNGLLAAIPLAYILPGLAFIQLDPNPLTSREKLPALGLVVFGALVTVLGSAVLLPSLSEDCRADIVMGYCKQTTSSDNSTLTN
;
A
#
# COMPACT_ATOMS: atom_id res chain seq x y z
N MET A 1 5.74 4.42 -30.83
CA MET A 1 6.70 4.41 -29.70
C MET A 1 6.82 3.00 -29.08
N CYS A 2 6.79 1.92 -29.88
CA CYS A 2 6.68 0.55 -29.36
C CYS A 2 7.71 -0.37 -30.01
N CYS A 3 8.90 -0.46 -29.42
CA CYS A 3 9.73 -1.67 -29.46
C CYS A 3 10.77 -1.55 -28.34
N ALA A 4 10.33 -1.73 -27.09
CA ALA A 4 11.28 -2.00 -26.01
C ALA A 4 11.79 -3.44 -26.23
N THR A 5 13.06 -3.59 -26.58
CA THR A 5 13.68 -4.92 -26.64
C THR A 5 13.71 -5.51 -25.22
N MET A 6 13.45 -6.81 -25.07
CA MET A 6 13.37 -7.47 -23.75
C MET A 6 14.62 -7.20 -22.91
N GLU A 7 15.80 -7.18 -23.53
CA GLU A 7 17.07 -6.86 -22.85
C GLU A 7 17.14 -5.44 -22.28
N ARG A 8 16.56 -4.45 -22.96
CA ARG A 8 16.52 -3.07 -22.45
C ARG A 8 15.56 -2.96 -21.29
N TRP A 9 14.41 -3.63 -21.38
CA TRP A 9 13.43 -3.66 -20.31
C TRP A 9 13.96 -4.34 -19.05
N GLU A 10 14.64 -5.48 -19.20
CA GLU A 10 15.30 -6.18 -18.11
C GLU A 10 16.36 -5.31 -17.42
N LYS A 11 17.24 -4.65 -18.19
CA LYS A 11 18.25 -3.74 -17.64
C LYS A 11 17.63 -2.57 -16.87
N VAL A 12 16.60 -1.93 -17.43
CA VAL A 12 15.91 -0.81 -16.77
C VAL A 12 15.23 -1.27 -15.48
N THR A 13 14.58 -2.44 -15.50
CA THR A 13 13.93 -3.02 -14.32
C THR A 13 14.95 -3.30 -13.22
N HIS A 14 16.09 -3.94 -13.53
CA HIS A 14 17.13 -4.20 -12.54
C HIS A 14 17.73 -2.94 -11.93
N ILE A 15 18.03 -1.94 -12.75
CA ILE A 15 18.56 -0.65 -12.27
C ILE A 15 17.53 0.05 -11.37
N SER A 16 16.25 0.04 -11.77
CA SER A 16 15.18 0.69 -11.02
C SER A 16 14.93 0.03 -9.67
N ILE A 17 14.85 -1.31 -9.63
CA ILE A 17 14.67 -2.07 -8.38
C ILE A 17 15.87 -1.88 -7.47
N GLY A 18 17.09 -1.93 -8.00
CA GLY A 18 18.31 -1.73 -7.22
C GLY A 18 18.40 -0.33 -6.62
N PHE A 19 18.03 0.70 -7.39
CA PHE A 19 17.97 2.07 -6.90
C PHE A 19 16.90 2.23 -5.80
N ALA A 20 15.68 1.73 -6.02
CA ALA A 20 14.60 1.80 -5.05
C ALA A 20 14.97 1.09 -3.73
N TRP A 21 15.55 -0.11 -3.82
CA TRP A 21 16.05 -0.85 -2.67
C TRP A 21 17.12 -0.07 -1.89
N THR A 22 18.05 0.57 -2.60
CA THR A 22 19.13 1.35 -1.98
C THR A 22 18.57 2.55 -1.22
N VAL A 23 17.65 3.30 -1.84
CA VAL A 23 17.00 4.45 -1.19
C VAL A 23 16.19 3.99 0.02
N ALA A 24 15.38 2.94 -0.11
CA ALA A 24 14.61 2.40 1.00
C ALA A 24 15.49 1.93 2.17
N ALA A 25 16.61 1.25 1.88
CA ALA A 25 17.56 0.81 2.89
C ALA A 25 18.23 1.99 3.60
N LEU A 26 18.61 3.04 2.87
CA LEU A 26 19.20 4.24 3.47
C LEU A 26 18.23 4.95 4.42
N PHE A 27 16.98 5.15 4.00
CA PHE A 27 15.96 5.74 4.87
C PHE A 27 15.66 4.87 6.09
N GLY A 28 15.55 3.55 5.90
CA GLY A 28 15.32 2.61 7.00
C GLY A 28 16.46 2.58 8.02
N ILE A 29 17.71 2.50 7.55
CA ILE A 29 18.90 2.48 8.42
C ILE A 29 19.06 3.82 9.15
N ALA A 30 18.92 4.95 8.44
CA ALA A 30 19.03 6.28 9.04
C ALA A 30 17.94 6.50 10.09
N GLY A 31 16.68 6.17 9.77
CA GLY A 31 15.55 6.28 10.70
C GLY A 31 15.75 5.43 11.95
N TYR A 32 16.12 4.16 11.80
CA TYR A 32 16.37 3.27 12.92
C TYR A 32 17.59 3.70 13.76
N SER A 33 18.67 4.16 13.13
CA SER A 33 19.87 4.62 13.84
C SER A 33 19.61 5.83 14.75
N THR A 34 18.64 6.67 14.38
CA THR A 34 18.29 7.91 15.08
C THR A 34 17.40 7.64 16.29
N PHE A 35 16.33 6.84 16.14
CA PHE A 35 15.31 6.64 17.18
C PHE A 35 15.40 5.30 17.91
N ARG A 36 16.06 4.30 17.31
CA ARG A 36 16.24 2.95 17.85
C ARG A 36 14.91 2.35 18.32
N ALA A 37 14.82 1.92 19.58
CA ALA A 37 13.66 1.27 20.16
C ALA A 37 12.42 2.17 20.31
N LEU A 38 12.54 3.48 20.05
CA LEU A 38 11.42 4.43 20.11
C LEU A 38 10.80 4.72 18.74
N SER A 39 11.24 4.05 17.66
CA SER A 39 10.75 4.32 16.31
C SER A 39 9.26 3.95 16.16
N GLN A 40 8.42 4.94 15.87
CA GLN A 40 7.03 4.75 15.47
C GLN A 40 6.89 4.34 13.99
N GLY A 41 5.71 3.83 13.64
CA GLY A 41 5.38 3.40 12.27
C GLY A 41 5.32 4.54 11.26
N ASP A 42 5.03 5.77 11.69
CA ASP A 42 5.28 6.98 10.92
C ASP A 42 6.62 7.59 11.35
N LEU A 43 7.55 7.73 10.40
CA LEU A 43 8.86 8.29 10.68
C LEU A 43 8.77 9.75 11.17
N LEU A 44 7.83 10.54 10.62
CA LEU A 44 7.70 11.97 10.91
C LEU A 44 7.17 12.22 12.33
N GLU A 45 6.47 11.25 12.92
CA GLU A 45 5.93 11.36 14.28
C GLU A 45 7.02 11.28 15.35
N ASN A 46 8.16 10.67 15.03
CA ASN A 46 9.31 10.64 15.94
C ASN A 46 9.93 12.04 16.16
N TYR A 47 9.63 13.03 15.33
CA TYR A 47 10.23 14.36 15.44
C TYR A 47 9.34 15.34 16.21
N CYS A 48 9.98 16.27 16.92
CA CYS A 48 9.27 17.24 17.74
C CYS A 48 8.58 18.32 16.89
N TRP A 49 7.43 18.81 17.36
CA TRP A 49 6.68 19.89 16.71
C TRP A 49 7.40 21.24 16.63
N ASN A 50 8.50 21.42 17.37
CA ASN A 50 9.31 22.65 17.35
C ASN A 50 10.35 22.68 16.20
N ASP A 51 10.39 21.65 15.36
CA ASP A 51 11.32 21.56 14.24
C ASP A 51 10.66 22.04 12.93
N ASP A 52 11.03 23.26 12.49
CA ASP A 52 10.47 23.88 11.28
C ASP A 52 10.74 23.09 10.00
N LEU A 53 11.93 22.46 9.89
CA LEU A 53 12.28 21.65 8.73
C LEU A 53 11.37 20.43 8.65
N MET A 54 11.11 19.81 9.80
CA MET A 54 10.26 18.63 9.84
C MET A 54 8.78 18.97 9.67
N ASN A 55 8.33 20.10 10.21
CA ASN A 55 6.99 20.62 9.93
C ASN A 55 6.79 20.89 8.44
N PHE A 56 7.80 21.43 7.75
CA PHE A 56 7.76 21.59 6.30
C PHE A 56 7.66 20.23 5.58
N SER A 57 8.42 19.21 6.01
CA SER A 57 8.30 17.85 5.48
C SER A 57 6.91 17.23 5.71
N ARG A 58 6.29 17.45 6.88
CA ARG A 58 4.91 17.00 7.16
C ARG A 58 3.90 17.62 6.20
N VAL A 59 4.04 18.91 5.88
CA VAL A 59 3.18 19.59 4.89
C VAL A 59 3.37 18.98 3.50
N LEU A 60 4.62 18.78 3.06
CA LEU A 60 4.91 18.17 1.76
C LEU A 60 4.37 16.74 1.67
N PHE A 61 4.56 15.94 2.72
CA PHE A 61 4.02 14.58 2.80
C PHE A 61 2.49 14.59 2.74
N SER A 62 1.83 15.50 3.46
CA SER A 62 0.37 15.66 3.43
C SER A 62 -0.16 16.04 2.05
N ILE A 63 0.51 16.97 1.35
CA ILE A 63 0.17 17.34 -0.03
C ILE A 63 0.33 16.12 -0.95
N SER A 64 1.42 15.36 -0.79
CA SER A 64 1.64 14.14 -1.57
C SER A 64 0.50 13.13 -1.38
N ILE A 65 0.11 12.84 -0.13
CA ILE A 65 -1.00 11.91 0.15
C ILE A 65 -2.32 12.44 -0.43
N LEU A 66 -2.59 13.74 -0.30
CA LEU A 66 -3.79 14.37 -0.86
C LEU A 66 -3.85 14.26 -2.39
N LEU A 67 -2.72 14.37 -3.08
CA LEU A 67 -2.64 14.21 -4.53
C LEU A 67 -2.68 12.75 -4.98
N THR A 68 -2.22 11.81 -4.15
CA THR A 68 -2.28 10.37 -4.43
C THR A 68 -3.70 9.82 -4.27
N PHE A 69 -4.46 10.29 -3.28
CA PHE A 69 -5.79 9.77 -2.97
C PHE A 69 -6.77 9.72 -4.17
N PRO A 70 -6.91 10.77 -5.01
CA PRO A 70 -7.77 10.71 -6.19
C PRO A 70 -7.38 9.61 -7.20
N ILE A 71 -6.08 9.35 -7.35
CA ILE A 71 -5.56 8.33 -8.27
C ILE A 71 -5.93 6.94 -7.76
N GLU A 72 -5.78 6.69 -6.46
CA GLU A 72 -6.16 5.43 -5.84
C GLU A 72 -7.67 5.20 -5.83
N CYS A 73 -8.46 6.26 -5.60
CA CYS A 73 -9.92 6.20 -5.72
C CYS A 73 -10.36 5.82 -7.13
N PHE A 74 -9.67 6.31 -8.17
CA PHE A 74 -9.97 5.95 -9.55
C PHE A 74 -9.75 4.46 -9.80
N VAL A 75 -8.59 3.92 -9.42
CA VAL A 75 -8.29 2.49 -9.58
C VAL A 75 -9.27 1.63 -8.78
N SER A 76 -9.55 2.01 -7.53
CA SER A 76 -10.47 1.30 -6.65
C SER A 76 -11.89 1.25 -7.22
N ARG A 77 -12.38 2.37 -7.76
CA ARG A 77 -13.72 2.45 -8.39
C ARG A 77 -13.84 1.48 -9.56
N GLU A 78 -12.85 1.41 -10.42
CA GLU A 78 -12.87 0.51 -11.58
C GLU A 78 -12.88 -0.97 -11.14
N ILE A 79 -12.11 -1.33 -10.11
CA ILE A 79 -12.10 -2.69 -9.55
C ILE A 79 -13.45 -3.02 -8.92
N VAL A 80 -14.02 -2.12 -8.11
CA VAL A 80 -15.33 -2.33 -7.48
C VAL A 80 -16.43 -2.46 -8.53
N ARG A 81 -16.41 -1.61 -9.57
CA ARG A 81 -17.35 -1.71 -10.70
C ARG A 81 -17.27 -3.08 -11.36
N ALA A 82 -16.05 -3.54 -11.66
CA ALA A 82 -15.83 -4.85 -12.26
C ALA A 82 -16.29 -6.00 -11.36
N MET A 83 -16.02 -5.92 -10.05
CA MET A 83 -16.50 -6.90 -9.08
C MET A 83 -18.02 -6.94 -8.98
N VAL A 84 -18.69 -5.79 -8.88
CA VAL A 84 -20.16 -5.74 -8.78
C VAL A 84 -20.80 -6.29 -10.05
N HIS A 85 -20.29 -5.94 -11.23
CA HIS A 85 -20.79 -6.49 -12.50
C HIS A 85 -20.65 -8.02 -12.54
N ARG A 86 -19.50 -8.54 -12.10
CA ARG A 86 -19.21 -9.98 -12.13
C ARG A 86 -19.99 -10.77 -11.09
N PHE A 87 -20.10 -10.27 -9.86
CA PHE A 87 -20.66 -11.02 -8.73
C PHE A 87 -22.15 -10.74 -8.48
N VAL A 88 -22.62 -9.50 -8.69
CA VAL A 88 -24.01 -9.10 -8.39
C VAL A 88 -24.89 -9.23 -9.63
N LEU A 89 -24.45 -8.68 -10.76
CA LEU A 89 -25.23 -8.70 -12.00
C LEU A 89 -25.09 -10.04 -12.75
N LYS A 90 -24.02 -10.81 -12.47
CA LYS A 90 -23.74 -12.13 -13.06
C LYS A 90 -23.71 -12.12 -14.60
N GLU A 91 -23.47 -10.95 -15.18
CA GLU A 91 -23.37 -10.77 -16.63
C GLU A 91 -21.96 -11.16 -17.10
N PRO A 92 -21.82 -11.96 -18.18
CA PRO A 92 -20.53 -12.39 -18.69
C PRO A 92 -19.71 -11.19 -19.23
N ILE A 93 -18.38 -11.25 -19.03
CA ILE A 93 -17.34 -10.27 -19.42
C ILE A 93 -17.34 -9.90 -20.92
N SER A 94 -18.21 -10.48 -21.73
CA SER A 94 -18.31 -10.23 -23.17
C SER A 94 -18.66 -8.77 -23.52
N GLU A 95 -19.32 -8.02 -22.63
CA GLU A 95 -19.61 -6.60 -22.86
C GLU A 95 -18.50 -5.62 -22.43
N LEU A 96 -17.43 -6.06 -21.76
CA LEU A 96 -16.30 -5.16 -21.44
C LEU A 96 -15.36 -4.94 -22.63
N THR A 97 -15.50 -5.77 -23.66
CA THR A 97 -14.69 -5.71 -24.90
C THR A 97 -15.52 -5.26 -26.10
N GLN A 98 -16.83 -5.06 -25.95
CA GLN A 98 -17.63 -4.49 -27.01
C GLN A 98 -17.52 -2.97 -26.91
N GLU A 99 -16.76 -2.39 -27.84
CA GLU A 99 -16.89 -1.00 -28.25
C GLU A 99 -18.37 -0.76 -28.61
N LYS A 100 -19.20 -0.47 -27.61
CA LYS A 100 -20.61 -0.16 -27.80
C LYS A 100 -20.66 1.22 -28.46
N ASP A 101 -21.22 1.25 -29.65
CA ASP A 101 -21.34 2.41 -30.53
C ASP A 101 -21.63 3.73 -29.76
N PRO A 102 -20.98 4.85 -30.15
CA PRO A 102 -21.00 6.14 -29.42
C PRO A 102 -22.33 6.90 -29.49
N LYS A 103 -23.45 6.22 -29.72
CA LYS A 103 -24.80 6.82 -29.80
C LYS A 103 -25.83 5.95 -29.09
N GLN A 104 -25.67 5.78 -27.79
CA GLN A 104 -26.80 5.45 -26.95
C GLN A 104 -26.76 6.33 -25.71
N GLU A 105 -27.89 6.97 -25.46
CA GLU A 105 -28.27 7.91 -24.40
C GLU A 105 -28.12 7.33 -22.97
N LYS A 106 -26.98 6.69 -22.70
CA LYS A 106 -26.66 5.92 -21.49
C LYS A 106 -25.51 6.54 -20.69
N GLY A 107 -25.18 7.80 -20.97
CA GLY A 107 -24.21 8.57 -20.18
C GLY A 107 -24.72 8.85 -18.76
N SER A 108 -26.02 9.16 -18.62
CA SER A 108 -26.56 9.59 -17.32
C SER A 108 -26.67 8.48 -16.28
N GLU A 109 -27.05 7.25 -16.65
CA GLU A 109 -27.14 6.12 -15.70
C GLU A 109 -25.76 5.58 -15.28
N VAL A 110 -24.80 5.56 -16.21
CA VAL A 110 -23.43 5.11 -15.93
C VAL A 110 -22.72 6.12 -15.03
N ASP A 111 -22.97 7.42 -15.20
CA ASP A 111 -22.37 8.48 -14.39
C ASP A 111 -22.91 8.48 -12.95
N GLU A 112 -24.22 8.26 -12.76
CA GLU A 112 -24.82 8.21 -11.42
C GLU A 112 -24.31 7.02 -10.60
N TYR A 113 -24.23 5.84 -11.21
CA TYR A 113 -23.70 4.65 -10.57
C TYR A 113 -22.22 4.80 -10.17
N SER A 114 -21.42 5.40 -11.06
CA SER A 114 -20.00 5.68 -10.83
C SER A 114 -19.78 6.69 -9.71
N ARG A 115 -20.63 7.72 -9.63
CA ARG A 115 -20.63 8.69 -8.55
C ARG A 115 -20.97 8.02 -7.21
N ASN A 116 -21.99 7.16 -7.18
CA ASN A 116 -22.41 6.48 -5.96
C ASN A 116 -21.32 5.54 -5.42
N ILE A 117 -20.61 4.79 -6.28
CA ILE A 117 -19.46 3.98 -5.85
C ILE A 117 -18.35 4.87 -5.27
N THR A 118 -18.01 5.96 -5.97
CA THR A 118 -16.94 6.85 -5.52
C THR A 118 -17.28 7.48 -4.16
N LEU A 119 -18.52 7.95 -3.99
CA LEU A 119 -19.01 8.48 -2.72
C LEU A 119 -18.97 7.42 -1.62
N ALA A 120 -19.33 6.18 -1.91
CA ALA A 120 -19.25 5.08 -0.95
C ALA A 120 -17.80 4.79 -0.52
N ILE A 121 -16.85 4.79 -1.45
CA ILE A 121 -15.42 4.60 -1.17
C ILE A 121 -14.87 5.75 -0.31
N VAL A 122 -15.15 6.99 -0.68
CA VAL A 122 -14.67 8.16 0.08
C VAL A 122 -15.31 8.22 1.46
N PHE A 123 -16.60 7.90 1.55
CA PHE A 123 -17.31 7.85 2.83
C PHE A 123 -16.77 6.75 3.74
N SER A 124 -16.51 5.56 3.21
CA SER A 124 -15.91 4.47 4.01
C SER A 124 -14.50 4.84 4.48
N ALA A 125 -13.68 5.44 3.62
CA ALA A 125 -12.36 5.94 4.00
C ALA A 125 -12.43 7.00 5.11
N PHE A 126 -13.39 7.93 5.02
CA PHE A 126 -13.63 8.94 6.05
C PHE A 126 -14.03 8.33 7.40
N VAL A 127 -14.84 7.25 7.39
CA VAL A 127 -15.25 6.54 8.61
C VAL A 127 -14.08 5.71 9.19
N ILE A 128 -13.27 5.08 8.35
CA ILE A 128 -12.14 4.24 8.78
C ILE A 128 -11.00 5.09 9.34
N SER A 129 -10.81 6.31 8.82
CA SER A 129 -9.75 7.24 9.23
C SER A 129 -9.65 7.46 10.74
N PRO A 130 -10.71 7.90 11.47
CA PRO A 130 -10.66 8.08 12.92
C PRO A 130 -10.64 6.76 13.70
N MET A 131 -10.92 5.62 13.08
CA MET A 131 -10.87 4.30 13.72
C MET A 131 -9.47 3.70 13.67
N THR A 132 -8.58 4.24 12.85
CA THR A 132 -7.26 3.68 12.56
C THR A 132 -6.17 4.59 13.12
N GLU A 133 -5.69 4.27 14.32
CA GLU A 133 -4.56 5.00 14.93
C GLU A 133 -3.19 4.37 14.54
N CYS A 134 -3.19 3.12 14.08
CA CYS A 134 -1.97 2.33 13.89
C CYS A 134 -1.57 2.21 12.42
N LEU A 135 -0.95 3.26 11.86
CA LEU A 135 -0.48 3.28 10.47
C LEU A 135 0.45 2.10 10.16
N GLY A 136 1.40 1.80 11.07
CA GLY A 136 2.37 0.71 10.88
C GLY A 136 1.71 -0.66 10.70
N SER A 137 0.77 -1.02 11.58
CA SER A 137 0.06 -2.30 11.51
C SER A 137 -0.82 -2.42 10.27
N VAL A 138 -1.46 -1.33 9.83
CA VAL A 138 -2.27 -1.33 8.59
C VAL A 138 -1.40 -1.49 7.35
N LEU A 139 -0.25 -0.83 7.29
CA LEU A 139 0.71 -1.00 6.20
C LEU A 139 1.27 -2.44 6.17
N GLU A 140 1.56 -3.03 7.33
CA GLU A 140 1.99 -4.43 7.44
C GLU A 140 0.91 -5.40 6.96
N LEU A 141 -0.35 -5.19 7.38
CA LEU A 141 -1.49 -5.99 6.95
C LEU A 141 -1.72 -5.90 5.43
N ASN A 142 -1.62 -4.70 4.86
CA ASN A 142 -1.73 -4.49 3.42
C ASN A 142 -0.62 -5.22 2.65
N GLY A 143 0.62 -5.15 3.13
CA GLY A 143 1.74 -5.90 2.55
C GLY A 143 1.48 -7.42 2.60
N LEU A 144 1.00 -7.91 3.73
CA LEU A 144 0.77 -9.33 3.97
C LEU A 144 -0.38 -9.92 3.14
N LEU A 145 -1.52 -9.22 3.07
CA LEU A 145 -2.74 -9.71 2.42
C LEU A 145 -2.82 -9.35 0.93
N ALA A 146 -2.25 -8.22 0.51
CA ALA A 146 -2.29 -7.80 -0.89
C ALA A 146 -0.96 -8.07 -1.61
N ALA A 147 0.16 -7.56 -1.09
CA ALA A 147 1.43 -7.61 -1.83
C ALA A 147 2.00 -9.03 -1.94
N ILE A 148 1.98 -9.83 -0.87
CA ILE A 148 2.56 -11.18 -0.90
C ILE A 148 1.83 -12.10 -1.89
N PRO A 149 0.48 -12.21 -1.88
CA PRO A 149 -0.20 -13.04 -2.86
C PRO A 149 0.03 -12.57 -4.30
N LEU A 150 0.05 -11.26 -4.54
CA LEU A 150 0.28 -10.71 -5.88
C LEU A 150 1.71 -10.93 -6.38
N ALA A 151 2.72 -10.82 -5.51
CA ALA A 151 4.13 -10.90 -5.89
C ALA A 151 4.69 -12.33 -5.88
N TYR A 152 4.22 -13.20 -4.99
CA TYR A 152 4.76 -14.56 -4.83
C TYR A 152 3.79 -15.64 -5.32
N ILE A 153 2.52 -15.59 -4.91
CA ILE A 153 1.57 -16.68 -5.17
C ILE A 153 1.07 -16.64 -6.61
N LEU A 154 0.58 -15.49 -7.08
CA LEU A 154 -0.02 -15.33 -8.40
C LEU A 154 0.95 -15.66 -9.55
N PRO A 155 2.17 -15.09 -9.63
CA PRO A 155 3.09 -15.43 -10.72
C PRO A 155 3.55 -16.88 -10.66
N GLY A 156 3.74 -17.44 -9.47
CA GLY A 156 4.09 -18.86 -9.29
C GLY A 156 2.99 -19.80 -9.79
N LEU A 157 1.72 -19.52 -9.43
CA LEU A 157 0.58 -20.30 -9.92
C LEU A 157 0.37 -20.14 -11.42
N ALA A 158 0.53 -18.94 -11.96
CA ALA A 158 0.42 -18.70 -13.40
C ALA A 158 1.46 -19.51 -14.18
N PHE A 159 2.72 -19.54 -13.72
CA PHE A 159 3.77 -20.34 -14.35
C PHE A 159 3.47 -21.84 -14.29
N ILE A 160 2.99 -22.34 -13.13
CA ILE A 160 2.64 -23.75 -12.95
C ILE A 160 1.49 -24.19 -13.87
N GLN A 161 0.50 -23.31 -14.11
CA GLN A 161 -0.64 -23.56 -14.98
C GLN A 161 -0.31 -23.47 -16.47
N LEU A 162 0.61 -22.59 -16.86
CA LEU A 162 0.99 -22.39 -18.26
C LEU A 162 1.95 -23.47 -18.78
N ASP A 163 2.85 -23.97 -17.93
CA ASP A 163 3.80 -24.99 -18.30
C ASP A 163 3.15 -26.39 -18.25
N PRO A 164 3.20 -27.21 -19.32
CA PRO A 164 2.62 -28.56 -19.34
C PRO A 164 3.40 -29.62 -18.53
N ASN A 165 4.61 -29.32 -18.05
CA ASN A 165 5.46 -30.27 -17.33
C ASN A 165 4.85 -30.79 -16.01
N PRO A 166 5.20 -32.00 -15.54
CA PRO A 166 4.77 -32.50 -14.23
C PRO A 166 5.30 -31.61 -13.09
N LEU A 167 4.54 -31.51 -12.00
CA LEU A 167 4.84 -30.64 -10.85
C LEU A 167 6.22 -30.91 -10.21
N THR A 168 6.75 -32.13 -10.37
CA THR A 168 8.04 -32.55 -9.83
C THR A 168 9.23 -32.26 -10.77
N SER A 169 9.00 -31.61 -11.92
CA SER A 169 10.09 -31.18 -12.80
C SER A 169 10.96 -30.13 -12.10
N ARG A 170 12.28 -30.20 -12.30
CA ARG A 170 13.24 -29.24 -11.72
C ARG A 170 12.98 -27.80 -12.14
N GLU A 171 12.28 -27.60 -13.26
CA GLU A 171 11.91 -26.29 -13.79
C GLU A 171 10.74 -25.65 -13.00
N LYS A 172 9.82 -26.47 -12.46
CA LYS A 172 8.67 -26.01 -11.68
C LYS A 172 8.94 -25.89 -10.18
N LEU A 173 9.97 -26.55 -9.69
CA LEU A 173 10.38 -26.52 -8.29
C LEU A 173 10.62 -25.09 -7.74
N PRO A 174 11.29 -24.16 -8.43
CA PRO A 174 11.41 -22.78 -7.94
C PRO A 174 10.06 -22.05 -7.88
N ALA A 175 9.18 -22.26 -8.86
CA ALA A 175 7.84 -21.66 -8.86
C ALA A 175 6.96 -22.21 -7.72
N LEU A 176 7.01 -23.52 -7.49
CA LEU A 176 6.34 -24.15 -6.35
C LEU A 176 6.89 -23.64 -5.02
N GLY A 177 8.20 -23.50 -4.90
CA GLY A 177 8.87 -22.91 -3.73
C GLY A 177 8.39 -21.49 -3.45
N LEU A 178 8.22 -20.66 -4.48
CA LEU A 178 7.71 -19.30 -4.39
C LEU A 178 6.29 -19.26 -3.81
N VAL A 179 5.39 -20.12 -4.31
CA VAL A 179 4.01 -20.23 -3.84
C VAL A 179 3.95 -20.70 -2.39
N VAL A 180 4.69 -21.75 -2.04
CA VAL A 180 4.74 -22.29 -0.67
C VAL A 180 5.31 -21.26 0.29
N PHE A 181 6.38 -20.57 -0.08
CA PHE A 181 6.96 -19.50 0.72
C PHE A 181 5.97 -18.36 0.93
N GLY A 182 5.34 -17.86 -0.13
CA GLY A 182 4.32 -16.82 -0.03
C GLY A 182 3.16 -17.22 0.89
N ALA A 183 2.64 -18.44 0.74
CA ALA A 183 1.56 -18.95 1.59
C ALA A 183 1.99 -19.06 3.07
N LEU A 184 3.19 -19.58 3.34
CA LEU A 184 3.72 -19.67 4.70
C LEU A 184 3.90 -18.29 5.34
N VAL A 185 4.48 -17.34 4.62
CA VAL A 185 4.68 -15.98 5.14
C VAL A 185 3.34 -15.30 5.42
N THR A 186 2.35 -15.41 4.51
CA THR A 186 1.01 -14.85 4.74
C THR A 186 0.33 -15.46 5.96
N VAL A 187 0.41 -16.79 6.16
CA VAL A 187 -0.20 -17.47 7.31
C VAL A 187 0.51 -17.11 8.62
N LEU A 188 1.84 -17.21 8.65
CA LEU A 188 2.64 -16.92 9.85
C LEU A 188 2.57 -15.45 10.23
N GLY A 189 2.69 -14.54 9.26
CA GLY A 189 2.56 -13.10 9.50
C GLY A 189 1.16 -12.74 10.00
N SER A 190 0.11 -13.39 9.48
CA SER A 190 -1.27 -13.14 9.93
C SER A 190 -1.44 -13.60 11.37
N ALA A 191 -0.87 -14.76 11.72
CA ALA A 191 -0.92 -15.30 13.07
C ALA A 191 -0.20 -14.40 14.11
N VAL A 192 0.88 -13.73 13.72
CA VAL A 192 1.62 -12.79 14.58
C VAL A 192 0.94 -11.42 14.67
N LEU A 193 0.40 -10.92 13.56
CA LEU A 193 -0.16 -9.57 13.49
C LEU A 193 -1.57 -9.48 14.07
N LEU A 194 -2.41 -10.51 13.90
CA LEU A 194 -3.80 -10.49 14.37
C LEU A 194 -3.95 -10.23 15.88
N PRO A 195 -3.16 -10.84 16.78
CA PRO A 195 -3.18 -10.49 18.20
C PRO A 195 -2.76 -9.04 18.45
N SER A 196 -1.77 -8.55 17.71
CA SER A 196 -1.21 -7.20 17.87
C SER A 196 -2.18 -6.10 17.45
N LEU A 197 -3.16 -6.41 16.57
CA LEU A 197 -4.24 -5.49 16.20
C LEU A 197 -5.23 -5.23 17.35
N SER A 198 -5.27 -6.10 18.35
CA SER A 198 -6.16 -5.96 19.51
C SER A 198 -5.56 -5.19 20.68
N GLU A 199 -4.25 -4.90 20.62
CA GLU A 199 -3.59 -4.03 21.59
C GLU A 199 -3.83 -2.55 21.21
N ASP A 200 -4.23 -1.73 22.19
CA ASP A 200 -4.42 -0.30 22.04
C ASP A 200 -3.10 0.38 21.65
N CYS A 201 -2.85 0.57 20.36
CA CYS A 201 -1.73 1.40 19.91
C CYS A 201 -2.21 2.86 19.82
N ARG A 202 -1.66 3.69 20.71
CA ARG A 202 -1.97 5.12 20.78
C ARG A 202 -0.98 5.91 19.93
N ALA A 203 -1.48 6.55 18.88
CA ALA A 203 -0.67 7.36 17.95
C ALA A 203 -0.18 8.69 18.55
N ASP A 204 -0.90 9.24 19.54
CA ASP A 204 -0.70 10.63 20.01
C ASP A 204 0.24 10.76 21.22
N ILE A 205 1.27 9.91 21.29
CA ILE A 205 2.27 9.98 22.37
C ILE A 205 3.43 10.85 21.89
N VAL A 206 3.41 12.12 22.28
CA VAL A 206 4.57 13.01 22.14
C VAL A 206 5.78 12.37 22.82
N MET A 207 6.84 12.15 22.05
CA MET A 207 8.08 11.52 22.50
C MET A 207 8.67 12.21 23.73
N GLY A 208 9.19 11.41 24.67
CA GLY A 208 9.68 11.92 25.96
C GLY A 208 10.78 12.98 25.83
N TYR A 209 11.64 12.88 24.80
CA TYR A 209 12.68 13.87 24.53
C TYR A 209 12.13 15.21 24.00
N CYS A 210 10.93 15.23 23.40
CA CYS A 210 10.30 16.48 22.98
C CYS A 210 9.75 17.30 24.17
N LYS A 211 9.39 16.63 25.27
CA LYS A 211 8.86 17.29 26.48
C LYS A 211 9.96 18.00 27.30
N GLN A 212 11.20 17.53 27.23
CA GLN A 212 12.32 18.14 27.95
C GLN A 212 12.72 19.50 27.38
N THR A 213 12.63 19.67 26.05
CA THR A 213 12.96 20.94 25.37
C THR A 213 12.08 22.10 25.86
N THR A 214 10.78 21.87 26.03
CA THR A 214 9.83 22.90 26.50
C THR A 214 10.06 23.32 27.96
N SER A 215 10.59 22.42 28.80
CA SER A 215 10.91 22.74 30.20
C SER A 215 12.19 23.56 30.35
N SER A 216 13.18 23.34 29.48
CA SER A 216 14.41 24.13 29.46
C SER A 216 14.17 25.57 29.01
N ASP A 217 13.31 25.80 28.01
CA ASP A 217 12.97 27.17 27.54
C ASP A 217 12.18 27.98 28.57
N ASN A 218 11.33 27.34 29.38
CA ASN A 218 10.64 28.04 30.47
C ASN A 218 11.59 28.41 31.64
N SER A 219 12.68 27.68 31.81
CA SER A 219 13.69 27.95 32.86
C SER A 219 14.69 29.05 32.47
N THR A 220 14.83 29.35 31.18
CA THR A 220 15.66 30.46 30.68
C THR A 220 14.91 31.79 30.55
N LEU A 221 13.58 31.77 30.53
CA LEU A 221 12.71 32.95 30.56
C LEU A 221 12.39 33.46 31.98
N THR A 222 12.87 32.78 33.02
CA THR A 222 12.60 33.12 34.43
C THR A 222 13.83 33.61 35.22
N ASN A 223 14.94 33.93 34.54
CA ASN A 223 16.11 34.61 35.12
C ASN A 223 16.41 35.93 34.42
#